data_AF-H3B3S7-F1
#
_entry.id   AF-H3B3S7-F1
#
_cell.length_a   1.000
_cell.length_b   1.000
_cell.length_c   1.000
_cell.angle_alpha   90.00
_cell.angle_beta   90.00
_cell.angle_gamma   90.00
#
_symmetry.space_group_name_H-M   'P 1'
#
loop_
_entity.id
_entity.type
_entity.pdbx_description
1 polymer ?
#
loop_
_entity_poly.entity_id
_entity_poly.type
_entity_poly.pdbx_seq_one_letter_code
_entity_poly.pdbx_strand_id
1 'polypeptide(L)'
;AVHPFPCSRGAIHPYPHSGGAVHPYPRSGGAVHPYPRSRGAVHPFPRSGGGAVHPYPRSGGAVHPYPPSGGVVHPFTRSRGAVHPYLRSGGVVHPFTRSCGAVHPYPHSGGAVHPYPHSGGAVHPYPHSGGAVHPFPCSCGAVHPYPHSGGAVHPFPCSRGAVHPFTRSRGAVHPFPCSCGAVHLYPHSGGAVHPFPCSRGAVHPYPCSRGAVHPYPHSGGAVHPFTRSRGAVRPYLRSGGVVHPYPCSCGAVHPYPCSCGAVHPYPPSGGGTT
;
A
#
# COMPACT_ATOMS: atom_id res chain seq x y z
N ALA A 1 -3.83 6.33 33.44
CA ALA A 1 -2.97 6.16 32.24
C ALA A 1 -1.52 6.00 32.70
N VAL A 2 -0.60 5.49 31.87
CA VAL A 2 0.83 5.30 32.22
C VAL A 2 1.72 5.95 31.17
N HIS A 3 2.72 6.73 31.60
CA HIS A 3 3.58 7.55 30.74
C HIS A 3 5.08 7.38 31.09
N PRO A 4 5.78 6.34 30.60
CA PRO A 4 7.20 6.15 30.89
C PRO A 4 8.12 6.92 29.91
N PHE A 5 9.23 7.44 30.42
CA PHE A 5 10.19 8.28 29.67
C PHE A 5 11.66 7.83 29.84
N PRO A 6 12.04 6.59 29.47
CA PRO A 6 13.41 6.12 29.62
C PRO A 6 14.34 6.70 28.55
N CYS A 7 15.52 7.14 28.96
CA CYS A 7 16.54 7.74 28.11
C CYS A 7 17.90 7.03 28.27
N SER A 8 18.61 6.77 27.17
CA SER A 8 19.96 6.17 27.20
C SER A 8 20.80 6.58 26.00
N ARG A 9 22.13 6.41 26.08
CA ARG A 9 23.02 6.44 24.92
C ARG A 9 23.11 5.09 24.19
N GLY A 10 22.88 3.98 24.91
CA GLY A 10 22.84 2.61 24.37
C GLY A 10 21.42 2.10 24.11
N ALA A 11 21.27 0.81 23.80
CA ALA A 11 19.96 0.23 23.51
C ALA A 11 19.00 0.28 24.71
N ILE A 12 17.70 0.44 24.47
CA ILE A 12 16.65 0.47 25.51
C ILE A 12 15.43 -0.37 25.17
N HIS A 13 14.90 -1.03 26.20
CA HIS A 13 13.78 -1.97 26.10
C HIS A 13 12.74 -1.72 27.21
N PRO A 14 11.83 -0.74 27.08
CA PRO A 14 10.81 -0.51 28.11
C PRO A 14 9.53 -1.33 27.93
N TYR A 15 8.94 -1.74 29.04
CA TYR A 15 7.79 -2.65 29.09
C TYR A 15 6.60 -2.10 29.93
N PRO A 16 6.03 -0.93 29.59
CA PRO A 16 4.91 -0.40 30.38
C PRO A 16 3.62 -1.19 30.17
N HIS A 17 2.90 -1.38 31.26
CA HIS A 17 1.62 -2.09 31.28
C HIS A 17 0.54 -1.27 32.00
N SER A 18 -0.70 -1.29 31.49
CA SER A 18 -1.85 -0.63 32.13
C SER A 18 -3.19 -1.25 31.72
N GLY A 19 -4.20 -1.12 32.58
CA GLY A 19 -5.60 -1.35 32.20
C GLY A 19 -6.19 -0.21 31.35
N GLY A 20 -5.69 1.02 31.54
CA GLY A 20 -6.08 2.21 30.76
C GLY A 20 -5.02 2.62 29.74
N ALA A 21 -5.07 3.85 29.21
CA ALA A 21 -4.16 4.28 28.16
C ALA A 21 -2.66 4.24 28.55
N VAL A 22 -1.78 3.96 27.57
CA VAL A 22 -0.32 3.87 27.75
C VAL A 22 0.39 4.71 26.68
N HIS A 23 1.28 5.61 27.12
CA HIS A 23 1.99 6.56 26.26
C HIS A 23 3.50 6.53 26.55
N PRO A 24 4.29 5.60 25.97
CA PRO A 24 5.73 5.54 26.21
C PRO A 24 6.53 6.42 25.26
N TYR A 25 7.53 7.10 25.81
CA TYR A 25 8.40 8.03 25.08
C TYR A 25 9.90 7.69 25.27
N PRO A 26 10.35 6.48 24.88
CA PRO A 26 11.75 6.11 25.03
C PRO A 26 12.65 6.81 24.02
N ARG A 27 13.83 7.25 24.46
CA ARG A 27 14.81 7.92 23.61
C ARG A 27 16.19 7.27 23.72
N SER A 28 16.79 6.93 22.58
CA SER A 28 18.17 6.42 22.52
C SER A 28 19.00 7.03 21.40
N GLY A 29 20.32 7.07 21.57
CA GLY A 29 21.28 7.23 20.47
C GLY A 29 21.43 5.96 19.62
N GLY A 30 21.26 4.79 20.24
CA GLY A 30 21.26 3.46 19.61
C GLY A 30 19.85 2.92 19.36
N ALA A 31 19.65 1.60 19.52
CA ALA A 31 18.38 0.94 19.21
C ALA A 31 17.30 1.14 20.29
N VAL A 32 16.02 1.18 19.89
CA VAL A 32 14.87 1.39 20.79
C VAL A 32 13.78 0.35 20.55
N HIS A 33 13.47 -0.43 21.58
CA HIS A 33 12.53 -1.57 21.50
C HIS A 33 11.45 -1.50 22.59
N PRO A 34 10.41 -0.65 22.46
CA PRO A 34 9.35 -0.57 23.46
C PRO A 34 8.27 -1.63 23.25
N TYR A 35 7.78 -2.19 24.35
CA TYR A 35 6.73 -3.22 24.37
C TYR A 35 5.52 -2.79 25.22
N PRO A 36 4.82 -1.69 24.88
CA PRO A 36 3.68 -1.25 25.68
C PRO A 36 2.48 -2.18 25.52
N ARG A 37 1.82 -2.48 26.63
CA ARG A 37 0.62 -3.31 26.65
C ARG A 37 -0.52 -2.65 27.41
N SER A 38 -1.68 -2.49 26.74
CA SER A 38 -2.90 -1.94 27.34
C SER A 38 -4.17 -2.73 27.00
N ARG A 39 -5.19 -2.66 27.87
CA ARG A 39 -6.58 -2.96 27.50
C ARG A 39 -7.27 -1.76 26.83
N GLY A 40 -6.92 -0.53 27.22
CA GLY A 40 -7.29 0.72 26.56
C GLY A 40 -6.37 1.06 25.38
N ALA A 41 -6.18 2.35 25.07
CA ALA A 41 -5.38 2.81 23.92
C ALA A 41 -3.85 2.80 24.17
N VAL A 42 -3.06 2.72 23.10
CA VAL A 42 -1.58 2.72 23.17
C VAL A 42 -0.99 3.71 22.16
N HIS A 43 -0.20 4.67 22.63
CA HIS A 43 0.42 5.72 21.81
C HIS A 43 1.95 5.77 22.05
N PRO A 44 2.75 4.91 21.41
CA PRO A 44 4.20 4.88 21.61
C PRO A 44 4.92 5.86 20.69
N PHE A 45 5.86 6.61 21.26
CA PHE A 45 6.69 7.61 20.59
C PHE A 45 8.19 7.36 20.82
N PRO A 46 8.72 6.19 20.40
CA PRO A 46 10.15 5.92 20.52
C PRO A 46 10.98 6.75 19.53
N ARG A 47 12.14 7.23 19.95
CA ARG A 47 13.05 7.99 19.08
C ARG A 47 14.47 7.43 19.12
N SER A 48 15.04 7.21 17.93
CA SER A 48 16.47 6.95 17.77
C SER A 48 17.15 8.01 16.89
N GLY A 49 18.34 8.46 17.29
CA GLY A 49 19.14 9.44 16.55
C GLY A 49 19.86 8.88 15.31
N GLY A 50 20.04 7.55 15.23
CA GLY A 50 20.74 6.90 14.11
C GLY A 50 20.62 5.36 14.10
N GLY A 51 20.08 4.75 15.14
CA GLY A 51 19.86 3.30 15.25
C GLY A 51 18.46 2.86 14.82
N ALA A 52 18.17 1.57 15.03
CA ALA A 52 16.89 0.98 14.66
C ALA A 52 15.81 1.24 15.73
N VAL A 53 14.55 1.41 15.31
CA VAL A 53 13.40 1.60 16.21
C VAL A 53 12.35 0.53 15.94
N HIS A 54 12.15 -0.36 16.91
CA HIS A 54 11.32 -1.56 16.81
C HIS A 54 10.25 -1.56 17.91
N PRO A 55 9.15 -0.78 17.79
CA PRO A 55 8.09 -0.80 18.79
C PRO A 55 7.12 -1.96 18.57
N TYR A 56 6.71 -2.59 19.67
CA TYR A 56 5.80 -3.73 19.70
C TYR A 56 4.53 -3.44 20.52
N PRO A 57 3.70 -2.44 20.17
CA PRO A 57 2.51 -2.12 20.95
C PRO A 57 1.42 -3.18 20.82
N ARG A 58 0.81 -3.52 21.97
CA ARG A 58 -0.33 -4.43 22.05
C ARG A 58 -1.48 -3.78 22.81
N SER A 59 -2.65 -3.73 22.19
CA SER A 59 -3.81 -3.00 22.72
C SER A 59 -5.11 -3.77 22.57
N GLY A 60 -6.02 -3.59 23.54
CA GLY A 60 -7.44 -3.92 23.39
C GLY A 60 -8.24 -2.80 22.71
N GLY A 61 -7.78 -1.54 22.84
CA GLY A 61 -8.36 -0.36 22.18
C GLY A 61 -7.58 0.02 20.93
N ALA A 62 -7.55 1.32 20.60
CA ALA A 62 -6.81 1.83 19.44
C ALA A 62 -5.29 1.87 19.66
N VAL A 63 -4.51 1.93 18.57
CA VAL A 63 -3.03 2.04 18.62
C VAL A 63 -2.52 3.06 17.61
N HIS A 64 -1.72 4.01 18.09
CA HIS A 64 -1.17 5.10 17.28
C HIS A 64 0.34 5.23 17.53
N PRO A 65 1.19 4.42 16.88
CA PRO A 65 2.64 4.48 17.05
C PRO A 65 3.26 5.57 16.16
N TYR A 66 4.20 6.31 16.74
CA TYR A 66 4.95 7.39 16.10
C TYR A 66 6.48 7.25 16.33
N PRO A 67 7.16 6.26 15.74
CA PRO A 67 8.61 6.09 15.74
C PRO A 67 9.33 6.91 14.65
N PRO A 68 9.98 8.03 14.98
CA PRO A 68 11.01 8.64 14.14
C PRO A 68 12.38 7.98 14.34
N SER A 69 13.08 7.71 13.22
CA SER A 69 14.49 7.30 13.22
C SER A 69 15.28 7.94 12.07
N GLY A 70 16.60 8.11 12.24
CA GLY A 70 17.51 8.36 11.13
C GLY A 70 17.83 7.12 10.29
N GLY A 71 17.67 5.92 10.87
CA GLY A 71 18.07 4.64 10.28
C GLY A 71 16.91 3.78 9.79
N VAL A 72 16.46 2.85 10.63
CA VAL A 72 15.48 1.81 10.25
C VAL A 72 14.33 1.78 11.25
N VAL A 73 13.09 1.62 10.77
CA VAL A 73 11.87 1.60 11.60
C VAL A 73 11.02 0.36 11.29
N HIS A 74 11.00 -0.59 12.23
CA HIS A 74 10.35 -1.90 12.06
C HIS A 74 9.33 -2.17 13.18
N PRO A 75 8.17 -1.50 13.19
CA PRO A 75 7.15 -1.70 14.22
C PRO A 75 6.33 -2.96 13.96
N PHE A 76 5.93 -3.63 15.04
CA PHE A 76 4.95 -4.69 15.00
C PHE A 76 3.77 -4.33 15.92
N THR A 77 2.64 -3.93 15.33
CA THR A 77 1.48 -3.46 16.09
C THR A 77 0.37 -4.50 16.11
N ARG A 78 -0.21 -4.74 17.28
CA ARG A 78 -1.38 -5.61 17.44
C ARG A 78 -2.50 -4.93 18.22
N SER A 79 -3.69 -4.91 17.64
CA SER A 79 -4.86 -4.22 18.21
C SER A 79 -6.14 -5.03 18.02
N ARG A 80 -7.11 -4.85 18.92
CA ARG A 80 -8.52 -5.20 18.64
C ARG A 80 -9.30 -4.01 18.07
N GLY A 81 -8.95 -2.78 18.43
CA GLY A 81 -9.51 -1.55 17.84
C GLY A 81 -8.74 -1.06 16.61
N ALA A 82 -9.03 0.15 16.14
CA ALA A 82 -8.36 0.73 14.97
C ALA A 82 -6.86 1.02 15.20
N VAL A 83 -6.08 1.08 14.11
CA VAL A 83 -4.63 1.31 14.17
C VAL A 83 -4.19 2.37 13.15
N HIS A 84 -3.53 3.42 13.64
CA HIS A 84 -3.12 4.59 12.85
C HIS A 84 -1.62 4.87 13.06
N PRO A 85 -0.71 4.08 12.47
CA PRO A 85 0.73 4.25 12.63
C PRO A 85 1.24 5.33 11.70
N TYR A 86 2.04 6.25 12.25
CA TYR A 86 2.73 7.29 11.49
C TYR A 86 4.22 7.13 11.71
N LEU A 87 4.93 6.68 10.68
CA LEU A 87 6.30 6.20 10.83
C LEU A 87 7.22 7.04 9.96
N ARG A 88 8.37 7.44 10.47
CA ARG A 88 9.31 8.27 9.72
C ARG A 88 10.73 7.75 9.85
N SER A 89 11.37 7.47 8.72
CA SER A 89 12.78 7.07 8.69
C SER A 89 13.60 7.83 7.65
N GLY A 90 14.89 8.01 7.91
CA GLY A 90 15.86 8.41 6.87
C GLY A 90 16.17 7.25 5.90
N GLY A 91 16.23 6.02 6.42
CA GLY A 91 16.59 4.82 5.64
C GLY A 91 15.38 4.01 5.17
N VAL A 92 14.95 3.04 5.98
CA VAL A 92 13.96 2.02 5.58
C VAL A 92 12.84 1.87 6.62
N VAL A 93 11.61 1.63 6.16
CA VAL A 93 10.41 1.47 7.03
C VAL A 93 9.63 0.20 6.68
N HIS A 94 9.59 -0.79 7.60
CA HIS A 94 8.90 -2.07 7.41
C HIS A 94 7.88 -2.33 8.52
N PRO A 95 6.67 -1.75 8.45
CA PRO A 95 5.67 -1.93 9.48
C PRO A 95 4.79 -3.14 9.26
N PHE A 96 4.60 -3.90 10.32
CA PHE A 96 3.64 -4.99 10.41
C PHE A 96 2.52 -4.56 11.34
N THR A 97 1.28 -4.61 10.87
CA THR A 97 0.11 -4.24 11.70
C THR A 97 -0.95 -5.31 11.59
N ARG A 98 -1.50 -5.73 12.73
CA ARG A 98 -2.65 -6.63 12.78
C ARG A 98 -3.76 -6.05 13.65
N SER A 99 -4.95 -5.94 13.09
CA SER A 99 -6.10 -5.32 13.73
C SER A 99 -7.39 -6.09 13.46
N CYS A 100 -8.35 -6.04 14.38
CA CYS A 100 -9.73 -6.44 14.07
C CYS A 100 -10.54 -5.26 13.48
N GLY A 101 -10.24 -4.02 13.88
CA GLY A 101 -10.82 -2.79 13.30
C GLY A 101 -9.97 -2.18 12.18
N ALA A 102 -10.34 -1.01 11.65
CA ALA A 102 -9.68 -0.39 10.51
C ALA A 102 -8.18 -0.08 10.72
N VAL A 103 -7.39 -0.07 9.64
CA VAL A 103 -5.93 0.16 9.68
C VAL A 103 -5.51 1.21 8.65
N HIS A 104 -4.90 2.30 9.13
CA HIS A 104 -4.54 3.47 8.31
C HIS A 104 -3.05 3.82 8.52
N PRO A 105 -2.10 3.12 7.87
CA PRO A 105 -0.68 3.34 8.07
C PRO A 105 -0.11 4.41 7.13
N TYR A 106 0.73 5.28 7.69
CA TYR A 106 1.40 6.39 7.02
C TYR A 106 2.93 6.30 7.18
N PRO A 107 3.60 5.30 6.58
CA PRO A 107 5.05 5.21 6.61
C PRO A 107 5.71 6.15 5.59
N HIS A 108 6.72 6.87 6.04
CA HIS A 108 7.52 7.78 5.22
C HIS A 108 9.01 7.44 5.35
N SER A 109 9.70 7.30 4.21
CA SER A 109 11.14 7.04 4.19
C SER A 109 11.91 7.80 3.12
N GLY A 110 13.18 8.12 3.38
CA GLY A 110 14.11 8.56 2.33
C GLY A 110 14.47 7.43 1.36
N GLY A 111 14.64 6.20 1.87
CA GLY A 111 15.02 5.01 1.09
C GLY A 111 13.82 4.18 0.60
N ALA A 112 13.45 3.12 1.33
CA ALA A 112 12.41 2.17 0.93
C ALA A 112 11.32 1.96 1.99
N VAL A 113 10.11 1.61 1.54
CA VAL A 113 8.93 1.42 2.40
C VAL A 113 8.16 0.15 2.04
N HIS A 114 8.00 -0.74 3.02
CA HIS A 114 7.36 -2.06 2.87
C HIS A 114 6.31 -2.31 3.97
N PRO A 115 5.08 -1.77 3.85
CA PRO A 115 4.04 -1.95 4.86
C PRO A 115 3.19 -3.20 4.64
N TYR A 116 2.92 -3.91 5.73
CA TYR A 116 2.12 -5.14 5.79
C TYR A 116 0.94 -5.00 6.78
N PRO A 117 -0.06 -4.15 6.51
CA PRO A 117 -1.24 -4.03 7.35
C PRO A 117 -2.25 -5.14 7.06
N HIS A 118 -2.70 -5.83 8.11
CA HIS A 118 -3.77 -6.81 8.06
C HIS A 118 -4.92 -6.43 9.00
N SER A 119 -6.15 -6.48 8.49
CA SER A 119 -7.34 -6.06 9.21
C SER A 119 -8.55 -6.97 8.96
N GLY A 120 -9.40 -7.13 9.99
CA GLY A 120 -10.76 -7.64 9.82
C GLY A 120 -11.70 -6.61 9.17
N GLY A 121 -11.43 -5.31 9.36
CA GLY A 121 -12.13 -4.20 8.72
C GLY A 121 -11.32 -3.58 7.57
N ALA A 122 -11.63 -2.36 7.15
CA ALA A 122 -10.96 -1.72 6.01
C ALA A 122 -9.46 -1.40 6.24
N VAL A 123 -8.69 -1.28 5.15
CA VAL A 123 -7.24 -0.99 5.18
C VAL A 123 -6.90 0.10 4.17
N HIS A 124 -6.33 1.20 4.66
CA HIS A 124 -6.01 2.40 3.87
C HIS A 124 -4.54 2.81 4.08
N PRO A 125 -3.55 2.17 3.42
CA PRO A 125 -2.15 2.52 3.57
C PRO A 125 -1.74 3.66 2.65
N TYR A 126 -0.96 4.61 3.19
CA TYR A 126 -0.44 5.79 2.49
C TYR A 126 1.09 5.84 2.57
N PRO A 127 1.82 4.83 2.02
CA PRO A 127 3.27 4.82 2.08
C PRO A 127 3.89 5.85 1.12
N HIS A 128 4.94 6.51 1.59
CA HIS A 128 5.72 7.48 0.82
C HIS A 128 7.21 7.15 0.88
N SER A 129 7.89 7.11 -0.27
CA SER A 129 9.34 6.95 -0.30
C SER A 129 10.06 7.78 -1.36
N GLY A 130 11.30 8.18 -1.08
CA GLY A 130 12.21 8.70 -2.10
C GLY A 130 12.64 7.60 -3.10
N GLY A 131 12.88 6.38 -2.60
CA GLY A 131 13.29 5.21 -3.39
C GLY A 131 12.14 4.31 -3.84
N ALA A 132 11.92 3.17 -3.19
CA ALA A 132 10.93 2.17 -3.61
C ALA A 132 9.80 1.96 -2.60
N VAL A 133 8.60 1.59 -3.07
CA VAL A 133 7.42 1.36 -2.22
C VAL A 133 6.72 0.05 -2.59
N HIS A 134 6.65 -0.87 -1.62
CA HIS A 134 6.09 -2.21 -1.80
C HIS A 134 5.04 -2.52 -0.70
N PRO A 135 3.78 -2.05 -0.83
CA PRO A 135 2.74 -2.28 0.16
C PRO A 135 2.01 -3.60 -0.07
N PHE A 136 1.77 -4.34 1.01
CA PHE A 136 1.06 -5.62 1.04
C PHE A 136 -0.14 -5.59 2.00
N PRO A 137 -1.16 -4.74 1.76
CA PRO A 137 -2.32 -4.65 2.63
C PRO A 137 -3.31 -5.81 2.40
N CYS A 138 -3.81 -6.40 3.48
CA CYS A 138 -4.76 -7.51 3.45
C CYS A 138 -5.99 -7.25 4.33
N SER A 139 -7.20 -7.45 3.80
CA SER A 139 -8.44 -7.21 4.55
C SER A 139 -9.57 -8.21 4.26
N CYS A 140 -10.41 -8.47 5.25
CA CYS A 140 -11.73 -9.07 5.00
C CYS A 140 -12.74 -8.06 4.44
N GLY A 141 -12.60 -6.77 4.75
CA GLY A 141 -13.32 -5.65 4.15
C GLY A 141 -12.54 -5.03 2.98
N ALA A 142 -12.75 -3.75 2.68
CA ALA A 142 -12.13 -3.09 1.51
C ALA A 142 -10.66 -2.68 1.73
N VAL A 143 -9.90 -2.56 0.64
CA VAL A 143 -8.48 -2.16 0.66
C VAL A 143 -8.20 -1.04 -0.33
N HIS A 144 -7.72 0.10 0.17
CA HIS A 144 -7.50 1.33 -0.58
C HIS A 144 -6.07 1.83 -0.38
N PRO A 145 -5.06 1.29 -1.08
CA PRO A 145 -3.69 1.73 -0.93
C PRO A 145 -3.38 2.94 -1.82
N TYR A 146 -2.65 3.90 -1.25
CA TYR A 146 -2.23 5.14 -1.89
C TYR A 146 -0.70 5.31 -1.87
N PRO A 147 0.09 4.39 -2.46
CA PRO A 147 1.54 4.49 -2.45
C PRO A 147 2.05 5.61 -3.36
N HIS A 148 3.04 6.35 -2.85
CA HIS A 148 3.79 7.32 -3.63
C HIS A 148 5.30 7.08 -3.55
N SER A 149 5.98 7.04 -4.71
CA SER A 149 7.43 6.93 -4.75
C SER A 149 8.12 7.82 -5.78
N GLY A 150 9.36 8.21 -5.48
CA GLY A 150 10.30 8.78 -6.44
C GLY A 150 10.92 7.72 -7.38
N GLY A 151 11.11 6.49 -6.91
CA GLY A 151 11.51 5.32 -7.70
C GLY A 151 10.33 4.42 -8.04
N ALA A 152 10.47 3.10 -7.90
CA ALA A 152 9.45 2.12 -8.31
C ALA A 152 8.35 1.87 -7.25
N VAL A 153 7.18 1.41 -7.72
CA VAL A 153 6.02 1.10 -6.86
C VAL A 153 5.43 -0.27 -7.22
N HIS A 154 5.38 -1.18 -6.24
CA HIS A 154 4.89 -2.56 -6.41
C HIS A 154 3.84 -2.89 -5.33
N PRO A 155 2.56 -2.49 -5.49
CA PRO A 155 1.52 -2.77 -4.52
C PRO A 155 0.88 -4.15 -4.75
N PHE A 156 0.65 -4.88 -3.67
CA PHE A 156 0.02 -6.20 -3.64
C PHE A 156 -1.19 -6.22 -2.67
N PRO A 157 -2.22 -5.39 -2.89
CA PRO A 157 -3.39 -5.39 -2.02
C PRO A 157 -4.26 -6.63 -2.23
N CYS A 158 -4.72 -7.23 -1.13
CA CYS A 158 -5.62 -8.39 -1.15
C CYS A 158 -6.85 -8.18 -0.30
N SER A 159 -8.03 -8.50 -0.82
CA SER A 159 -9.30 -8.30 -0.11
C SER A 159 -10.35 -9.36 -0.42
N ARG A 160 -11.17 -9.70 0.56
CA ARG A 160 -12.45 -10.40 0.30
C ARG A 160 -13.55 -9.44 -0.20
N GLY A 161 -13.48 -8.17 0.17
CA GLY A 161 -14.28 -7.07 -0.40
C GLY A 161 -13.60 -6.47 -1.63
N ALA A 162 -13.80 -5.16 -1.88
CA ALA A 162 -13.25 -4.46 -3.03
C ALA A 162 -11.82 -3.93 -2.81
N VAL A 163 -11.09 -3.71 -3.91
CA VAL A 163 -9.70 -3.22 -3.91
C VAL A 163 -9.55 -2.01 -4.83
N HIS A 164 -9.11 -0.88 -4.26
CA HIS A 164 -9.03 0.41 -4.94
C HIS A 164 -7.63 1.06 -4.84
N PRO A 165 -6.59 0.52 -5.50
CA PRO A 165 -5.25 1.09 -5.46
C PRO A 165 -5.11 2.34 -6.33
N PHE A 166 -4.57 3.40 -5.74
CA PHE A 166 -4.16 4.62 -6.43
C PHE A 166 -2.66 4.80 -6.25
N THR A 167 -1.88 4.57 -7.30
CA THR A 167 -0.41 4.58 -7.17
C THR A 167 0.21 5.69 -7.97
N ARG A 168 1.18 6.40 -7.39
CA ARG A 168 1.92 7.46 -8.10
C ARG A 168 3.42 7.24 -8.02
N SER A 169 4.07 7.20 -9.17
CA SER A 169 5.50 6.94 -9.28
C SER A 169 6.15 7.84 -10.33
N ARG A 170 7.40 8.26 -10.12
CA ARG A 170 8.23 8.77 -11.22
C ARG A 170 8.93 7.63 -11.98
N GLY A 171 9.24 6.52 -11.31
CA GLY A 171 9.79 5.30 -11.90
C GLY A 171 8.70 4.37 -12.46
N ALA A 172 8.93 3.06 -12.47
CA ALA A 172 7.96 2.07 -12.94
C ALA A 172 6.87 1.75 -11.89
N VAL A 173 5.73 1.22 -12.35
CA VAL A 173 4.63 0.77 -11.48
C VAL A 173 4.13 -0.61 -11.90
N HIS A 174 4.11 -1.54 -10.95
CA HIS A 174 3.65 -2.91 -11.15
C HIS A 174 2.62 -3.29 -10.08
N PRO A 175 1.34 -2.92 -10.24
CA PRO A 175 0.30 -3.25 -9.26
C PRO A 175 -0.29 -4.65 -9.50
N PHE A 176 -0.41 -5.42 -8.42
CA PHE A 176 -0.96 -6.78 -8.38
C PHE A 176 -2.12 -6.88 -7.38
N PRO A 177 -3.25 -6.16 -7.58
CA PRO A 177 -4.39 -6.24 -6.69
C PRO A 177 -5.17 -7.55 -6.87
N CYS A 178 -5.56 -8.18 -5.75
CA CYS A 178 -6.36 -9.40 -5.73
C CYS A 178 -7.64 -9.21 -4.91
N SER A 179 -8.80 -9.59 -5.45
CA SER A 179 -10.08 -9.37 -4.79
C SER A 179 -11.10 -10.48 -5.07
N CYS A 180 -11.94 -10.82 -4.08
CA CYS A 180 -13.18 -11.56 -4.37
C CYS A 180 -14.32 -10.63 -4.85
N GLY A 181 -14.26 -9.33 -4.54
CA GLY A 181 -15.15 -8.29 -5.06
C GLY A 181 -14.56 -7.58 -6.27
N ALA A 182 -14.92 -6.31 -6.49
CA ALA A 182 -14.42 -5.51 -7.62
C ALA A 182 -12.99 -4.98 -7.39
N VAL A 183 -12.27 -4.74 -8.49
CA VAL A 183 -10.96 -4.09 -8.49
C VAL A 183 -10.99 -2.85 -9.38
N HIS A 184 -10.69 -1.68 -8.79
CA HIS A 184 -10.51 -0.43 -9.52
C HIS A 184 -9.11 0.11 -9.27
N LEU A 185 -8.25 0.14 -10.29
CA LEU A 185 -6.83 0.48 -10.12
C LEU A 185 -6.43 1.66 -11.00
N TYR A 186 -5.71 2.60 -10.40
CA TYR A 186 -5.35 3.87 -11.02
C TYR A 186 -3.83 4.11 -10.93
N PRO A 187 -3.00 3.35 -11.66
CA PRO A 187 -1.57 3.58 -11.64
C PRO A 187 -1.15 4.75 -12.52
N HIS A 188 -0.45 5.71 -11.92
CA HIS A 188 0.16 6.86 -12.58
C HIS A 188 1.68 6.82 -12.49
N SER A 189 2.35 6.89 -13.64
CA SER A 189 3.78 6.66 -13.75
C SER A 189 4.47 7.59 -14.74
N GLY A 190 5.67 8.04 -14.39
CA GLY A 190 6.63 8.61 -15.34
C GLY A 190 7.32 7.55 -16.21
N GLY A 191 7.50 6.33 -15.70
CA GLY A 191 8.09 5.18 -16.39
C GLY A 191 7.03 4.19 -16.87
N ALA A 192 7.39 2.92 -17.06
CA ALA A 192 6.45 1.88 -17.51
C ALA A 192 5.37 1.52 -16.47
N VAL A 193 4.23 0.99 -16.93
CA VAL A 193 3.12 0.55 -16.08
C VAL A 193 2.66 -0.84 -16.49
N HIS A 194 2.75 -1.79 -15.57
CA HIS A 194 2.37 -3.19 -15.80
C HIS A 194 1.36 -3.64 -14.74
N PRO A 195 0.04 -3.37 -14.92
CA PRO A 195 -0.97 -3.77 -13.97
C PRO A 195 -1.43 -5.21 -14.19
N PHE A 196 -1.47 -6.00 -13.13
CA PHE A 196 -1.90 -7.41 -13.10
C PHE A 196 -3.03 -7.63 -12.09
N PRO A 197 -4.20 -6.99 -12.27
CA PRO A 197 -5.32 -7.16 -11.35
C PRO A 197 -5.98 -8.53 -11.51
N CYS A 198 -6.32 -9.16 -10.39
CA CYS A 198 -7.04 -10.42 -10.34
C CYS A 198 -8.32 -10.26 -9.51
N SER A 199 -9.46 -10.64 -10.07
CA SER A 199 -10.76 -10.53 -9.39
C SER A 199 -11.71 -11.67 -9.75
N ARG A 200 -12.57 -12.07 -8.80
CA ARG A 200 -13.79 -12.84 -9.13
C ARG A 200 -14.94 -11.95 -9.61
N GLY A 201 -14.97 -10.69 -9.18
CA GLY A 201 -15.90 -9.65 -9.63
C GLY A 201 -15.40 -8.92 -10.88
N ALA A 202 -15.75 -7.65 -11.03
CA ALA A 202 -15.33 -6.82 -12.16
C ALA A 202 -13.93 -6.20 -11.96
N VAL A 203 -13.23 -5.93 -13.07
CA VAL A 203 -11.90 -5.30 -13.08
C VAL A 203 -11.89 -4.07 -13.96
N HIS A 204 -11.53 -2.94 -13.38
CA HIS A 204 -11.48 -1.63 -14.04
C HIS A 204 -10.07 -1.02 -13.91
N PRO A 205 -9.14 -1.34 -14.84
CA PRO A 205 -7.81 -0.75 -14.84
C PRO A 205 -7.78 0.57 -15.61
N TYR A 206 -7.26 1.61 -14.93
CA TYR A 206 -7.11 2.96 -15.45
C TYR A 206 -5.62 3.42 -15.47
N PRO A 207 -4.71 2.70 -16.14
CA PRO A 207 -3.29 3.08 -16.15
C PRO A 207 -3.05 4.35 -16.95
N CYS A 208 -2.23 5.23 -16.38
CA CYS A 208 -1.70 6.43 -17.01
C CYS A 208 -0.17 6.42 -16.96
N SER A 209 0.47 6.54 -18.12
CA SER A 209 1.92 6.50 -18.22
C SER A 209 2.49 7.48 -19.25
N ARG A 210 3.68 8.03 -18.99
CA ARG A 210 4.51 8.62 -20.05
C ARG A 210 5.31 7.56 -20.82
N GLY A 211 5.58 6.41 -20.21
CA GLY A 211 6.21 5.25 -20.86
C GLY A 211 5.19 4.22 -21.34
N ALA A 212 5.66 2.99 -21.58
CA ALA A 212 4.80 1.90 -22.05
C ALA A 212 3.78 1.44 -20.99
N VAL A 213 2.66 0.87 -21.45
CA VAL A 213 1.59 0.33 -20.61
C VAL A 213 1.24 -1.08 -21.07
N HIS A 214 1.38 -2.06 -20.18
CA HIS A 214 1.12 -3.47 -20.47
C HIS A 214 0.14 -4.02 -19.42
N PRO A 215 -1.19 -3.85 -19.62
CA PRO A 215 -2.18 -4.35 -18.68
C PRO A 215 -2.50 -5.82 -18.92
N TYR A 216 -2.53 -6.59 -17.83
CA TYR A 216 -2.82 -8.02 -17.79
C TYR A 216 -3.96 -8.35 -16.80
N PRO A 217 -5.18 -7.81 -16.97
CA PRO A 217 -6.28 -8.10 -16.07
C PRO A 217 -6.78 -9.53 -16.22
N HIS A 218 -7.05 -10.15 -15.07
CA HIS A 218 -7.76 -11.42 -14.96
C HIS A 218 -9.03 -11.22 -14.12
N SER A 219 -10.18 -11.54 -14.70
CA SER A 219 -11.48 -11.35 -14.07
C SER A 219 -12.37 -12.57 -14.26
N GLY A 220 -13.10 -12.98 -13.22
CA GLY A 220 -14.26 -13.86 -13.33
C GLY A 220 -15.51 -13.15 -13.84
N GLY A 221 -15.58 -11.82 -13.65
CA GLY A 221 -16.64 -10.95 -14.17
C GLY A 221 -16.18 -10.18 -15.40
N ALA A 222 -16.66 -8.93 -15.54
CA ALA A 222 -16.30 -8.06 -16.66
C ALA A 222 -14.92 -7.41 -16.51
N VAL A 223 -14.33 -6.96 -17.62
CA VAL A 223 -13.10 -6.16 -17.66
C VAL A 223 -13.33 -4.89 -18.48
N HIS A 224 -13.13 -3.72 -17.87
CA HIS A 224 -13.30 -2.41 -18.53
C HIS A 224 -11.99 -1.61 -18.45
N PRO A 225 -10.99 -1.90 -19.30
CA PRO A 225 -9.72 -1.18 -19.29
C PRO A 225 -9.83 0.16 -20.02
N PHE A 226 -9.39 1.22 -19.35
CA PHE A 226 -9.17 2.53 -19.95
C PHE A 226 -7.69 2.90 -19.80
N THR A 227 -6.93 2.87 -20.88
CA THR A 227 -5.48 3.07 -20.80
C THR A 227 -5.07 4.37 -21.46
N ARG A 228 -4.26 5.18 -20.77
CA ARG A 228 -3.64 6.38 -21.35
C ARG A 228 -2.12 6.27 -21.34
N SER A 229 -1.47 6.32 -22.50
CA SER A 229 -0.02 6.24 -22.62
C SER A 229 0.52 7.24 -23.63
N ARG A 230 1.75 7.73 -23.41
CA ARG A 230 2.54 8.35 -24.48
C ARG A 230 3.48 7.36 -25.22
N GLY A 231 3.63 6.15 -24.69
CA GLY A 231 4.41 5.07 -25.28
C GLY A 231 3.52 3.98 -25.88
N ALA A 232 4.08 2.77 -26.05
CA ALA A 232 3.30 1.64 -26.55
C ALA A 232 2.28 1.13 -25.51
N VAL A 233 1.12 0.65 -25.99
CA VAL A 233 0.12 -0.03 -25.17
C VAL A 233 -0.06 -1.46 -25.67
N ARG A 234 0.16 -2.44 -24.80
CA ARG A 234 0.08 -3.87 -25.15
C ARG A 234 -0.84 -4.61 -24.16
N PRO A 235 -2.17 -4.50 -24.30
CA PRO A 235 -3.11 -5.13 -23.39
C PRO A 235 -3.29 -6.62 -23.69
N TYR A 236 -3.23 -7.42 -22.64
CA TYR A 236 -3.58 -8.84 -22.66
C TYR A 236 -4.72 -9.08 -21.67
N LEU A 237 -5.95 -9.19 -22.19
CA LEU A 237 -7.15 -9.13 -21.36
C LEU A 237 -7.74 -10.52 -21.20
N ARG A 238 -7.91 -11.01 -19.96
CA ARG A 238 -8.55 -12.31 -19.69
C ARG A 238 -9.79 -12.15 -18.83
N SER A 239 -10.94 -12.58 -19.33
CA SER A 239 -12.23 -12.38 -18.68
C SER A 239 -13.14 -13.61 -18.76
N GLY A 240 -13.82 -13.91 -17.64
CA GLY A 240 -14.97 -14.81 -17.56
C GLY A 240 -16.26 -14.19 -18.08
N GLY A 241 -16.33 -12.85 -18.15
CA GLY A 241 -17.46 -12.09 -18.70
C GLY A 241 -17.05 -11.14 -19.83
N VAL A 242 -17.75 -10.02 -19.97
CA VAL A 242 -17.57 -9.08 -21.10
C VAL A 242 -16.28 -8.26 -20.98
N VAL A 243 -15.66 -7.92 -22.13
CA VAL A 243 -14.47 -7.04 -22.19
C VAL A 243 -14.78 -5.78 -23.01
N HIS A 244 -14.58 -4.59 -22.43
CA HIS A 244 -14.80 -3.28 -23.07
C HIS A 244 -13.55 -2.40 -23.05
N PRO A 245 -12.60 -2.58 -23.99
CA PRO A 245 -11.35 -1.85 -23.98
C PRO A 245 -11.43 -0.46 -24.64
N TYR A 246 -10.84 0.52 -23.98
CA TYR A 246 -10.68 1.91 -24.45
C TYR A 246 -9.22 2.37 -24.30
N PRO A 247 -8.34 2.01 -25.26
CA PRO A 247 -6.98 2.51 -25.28
C PRO A 247 -6.87 3.88 -25.95
N CYS A 248 -6.21 4.82 -25.29
CA CYS A 248 -5.79 6.11 -25.83
C CYS A 248 -4.26 6.19 -25.77
N SER A 249 -3.60 6.22 -26.92
CA SER A 249 -2.14 6.26 -27.01
C SER A 249 -1.68 7.13 -28.16
N CYS A 250 -0.57 7.85 -27.99
CA CYS A 250 0.16 8.44 -29.14
C CYS A 250 1.25 7.52 -29.70
N GLY A 251 1.42 6.31 -29.12
CA GLY A 251 2.25 5.23 -29.66
C GLY A 251 1.42 4.02 -30.10
N ALA A 252 2.07 2.95 -30.55
CA ALA A 252 1.40 1.76 -31.05
C ALA A 252 0.53 1.04 -30.00
N VAL A 253 -0.61 0.48 -30.44
CA VAL A 253 -1.53 -0.32 -29.62
C VAL A 253 -1.63 -1.73 -30.19
N HIS A 254 -1.30 -2.75 -29.41
CA HIS A 254 -1.35 -4.17 -29.82
C HIS A 254 -2.22 -5.00 -28.87
N PRO A 255 -3.55 -5.10 -29.10
CA PRO A 255 -4.46 -5.78 -28.20
C PRO A 255 -4.53 -7.29 -28.42
N TYR A 256 -4.57 -8.04 -27.32
CA TYR A 256 -4.75 -9.50 -27.29
C TYR A 256 -5.86 -9.86 -26.29
N PRO A 257 -7.15 -9.69 -26.65
CA PRO A 257 -8.26 -10.07 -25.79
C PRO A 257 -8.53 -11.58 -25.86
N CYS A 258 -8.75 -12.20 -24.71
CA CYS A 258 -9.25 -13.56 -24.56
C CYS A 258 -10.45 -13.55 -23.59
N SER A 259 -11.63 -13.86 -24.09
CA SER A 259 -12.85 -13.92 -23.26
C SER A 259 -13.69 -15.14 -23.65
N CYS A 260 -14.42 -15.70 -22.67
CA CYS A 260 -15.52 -16.64 -22.94
C CYS A 260 -16.87 -15.94 -23.12
N GLY A 261 -16.92 -14.60 -22.91
CA GLY A 261 -18.05 -13.73 -23.25
C GLY A 261 -17.74 -12.75 -24.39
N ALA A 262 -18.61 -11.77 -24.62
CA ALA A 262 -18.47 -10.80 -25.70
C ALA A 262 -17.28 -9.82 -25.50
N VAL A 263 -16.70 -9.36 -26.62
CA VAL A 263 -15.67 -8.31 -26.65
C VAL A 263 -16.22 -7.15 -27.48
N HIS A 264 -16.28 -5.96 -26.88
CA HIS A 264 -16.77 -4.74 -27.55
C HIS A 264 -15.65 -3.69 -27.58
N PRO A 265 -14.73 -3.75 -28.55
CA PRO A 265 -13.67 -2.77 -28.70
C PRO A 265 -14.23 -1.45 -29.22
N TYR A 266 -13.80 -0.33 -28.63
CA TYR A 266 -13.99 0.98 -29.21
C TYR A 266 -12.80 1.34 -30.10
N PRO A 267 -13.03 2.01 -31.25
CA PRO A 267 -11.94 2.44 -32.11
C PRO A 267 -11.03 3.42 -31.34
N PRO A 268 -9.70 3.31 -31.47
CA PRO A 268 -8.78 4.24 -30.84
C PRO A 268 -9.02 5.66 -31.36
N SER A 269 -9.21 6.62 -30.46
CA SER A 269 -9.32 8.03 -30.79
C SER A 269 -7.93 8.67 -30.91
N GLY A 270 -7.38 8.74 -32.13
CA GLY A 270 -6.20 9.55 -32.50
C GLY A 270 -5.04 8.72 -33.09
N GLY A 271 -4.48 8.99 -34.28
CA GLY A 271 -4.56 10.18 -35.12
C GLY A 271 -4.72 9.89 -36.61
N GLY A 272 -5.60 10.66 -37.26
CA GLY A 272 -5.56 10.89 -38.70
C GLY A 272 -4.61 12.04 -39.02
N THR A 273 -3.79 11.82 -40.05
CA THR A 273 -3.21 12.75 -41.03
C THR A 273 -2.90 14.19 -40.59
N THR A 274 -1.61 14.54 -40.49
CA THR A 274 -0.77 15.16 -41.55
C THR A 274 0.69 15.14 -41.08
#